data_AF-A0A4R1GGL7-F1
#
_entry.id   AF-A0A4R1GGL7-F1
#
_cell.length_a   1.000
_cell.length_b   1.000
_cell.length_c   1.000
_cell.angle_alpha   90.00
_cell.angle_beta   90.00
_cell.angle_gamma   90.00
#
_symmetry.space_group_name_H-M   'P 1'
#
loop_
_entity.id
_entity.type
_entity.pdbx_description
1 polymer ?
#
loop_
_entity_poly.entity_id
_entity_poly.type
_entity_poly.pdbx_seq_one_letter_code
_entity_poly.pdbx_strand_id
1 'polypeptide(L)' 'MCGIVGYIGKDNAKNIILDGLKKLEYRGYDSAGIAIIVNGKIKTFKREGKIRNLECELN' A
#
# COMPACT_ATOMS: atom_id res chain seq x y z
N MET A 1 -7.59 0.64 -14.25
CA MET A 1 -8.19 -0.53 -13.56
C MET A 1 -7.78 -0.42 -12.10
N CYS A 2 -8.66 -0.66 -11.12
CA CYS A 2 -8.32 -0.51 -9.69
C CYS A 2 -8.07 -1.87 -9.02
N GLY A 3 -7.29 -1.90 -7.93
CA GLY A 3 -7.04 -3.09 -7.11
C GLY A 3 -7.00 -2.71 -5.63
N ILE A 4 -7.55 -3.57 -4.78
CA ILE A 4 -7.65 -3.34 -3.34
C ILE A 4 -7.06 -4.54 -2.62
N VAL A 5 -6.23 -4.27 -1.61
CA VAL A 5 -5.66 -5.26 -0.70
C VAL A 5 -5.90 -4.80 0.72
N GLY A 6 -6.38 -5.70 1.58
CA GLY A 6 -6.57 -5.46 3.00
C GLY A 6 -5.88 -6.53 3.83
N TYR A 7 -5.40 -6.16 5.00
CA TYR A 7 -4.81 -7.07 5.97
C TYR A 7 -5.32 -6.75 7.37
N ILE A 8 -5.70 -7.79 8.11
CA ILE A 8 -6.06 -7.72 9.53
C ILE A 8 -5.26 -8.81 10.24
N GLY A 9 -4.42 -8.43 11.20
CA GLY A 9 -3.59 -9.36 11.94
C GLY A 9 -2.53 -8.66 12.76
N LYS A 10 -1.61 -9.44 13.33
CA LYS A 10 -0.55 -8.95 14.24
C LYS A 10 0.77 -8.65 13.53
N ASP A 11 0.92 -9.05 12.28
CA ASP A 11 2.14 -8.84 11.51
C ASP A 11 2.22 -7.40 10.98
N ASN A 12 3.33 -7.08 10.34
CA ASN A 12 3.54 -5.77 9.75
C ASN A 12 2.62 -5.54 8.53
N ALA A 13 1.45 -4.97 8.80
CA ALA A 13 0.44 -4.63 7.78
C ALA A 13 1.01 -3.85 6.59
N LYS A 14 1.99 -2.97 6.83
CA LYS A 14 2.64 -2.17 5.77
C LYS A 14 3.24 -3.07 4.69
N ASN A 15 4.05 -4.05 5.09
CA ASN A 15 4.78 -4.92 4.16
C ASN A 15 3.82 -5.85 3.42
N ILE A 16 2.84 -6.41 4.12
CA ILE A 16 1.86 -7.33 3.53
C ILE A 16 1.01 -6.63 2.47
N ILE A 17 0.52 -5.43 2.76
CA ILE A 17 -0.27 -4.65 1.81
C ILE A 17 0.60 -4.25 0.60
N LEU A 18 1.84 -3.82 0.81
CA LEU A 18 2.77 -3.49 -0.28
C LEU A 18 3.02 -4.69 -1.21
N ASP A 19 3.29 -5.86 -0.66
CA ASP A 19 3.52 -7.07 -1.45
C ASP A 19 2.25 -7.50 -2.22
N GLY A 20 1.08 -7.36 -1.60
CA GLY A 20 -0.20 -7.59 -2.26
C GLY A 20 -0.43 -6.62 -3.42
N LEU A 21 -0.16 -5.33 -3.23
CA LEU A 21 -0.29 -4.33 -4.28
C LEU A 21 0.68 -4.60 -5.43
N LYS A 22 1.94 -4.97 -5.14
CA LYS A 22 2.94 -5.35 -6.17
C LYS A 22 2.45 -6.50 -7.05
N LYS A 23 1.80 -7.50 -6.46
CA LYS A 23 1.20 -8.61 -7.21
C LYS A 23 0.05 -8.18 -8.11
N LEU A 24 -0.57 -7.03 -7.86
CA LEU A 24 -1.64 -6.47 -8.70
C LEU A 24 -1.09 -5.51 -9.77
N GLU A 25 0.17 -5.08 -9.69
CA GLU A 25 0.75 -4.03 -10.53
C GLU A 25 0.69 -4.34 -12.04
N TYR A 26 0.65 -5.63 -12.41
CA TYR A 26 0.47 -6.07 -13.80
C TYR A 26 -0.79 -5.51 -14.47
N ARG A 27 -1.78 -5.06 -13.69
CA ARG A 27 -3.03 -4.45 -14.18
C ARG A 27 -2.86 -3.00 -14.66
N GLY A 28 -1.72 -2.38 -14.37
CA GLY A 28 -1.44 -0.98 -14.67
C GLY A 28 -2.16 -0.03 -13.71
N TYR A 29 -1.38 0.65 -12.87
CA TYR A 29 -1.85 1.69 -11.97
C TYR A 29 -1.10 3.00 -12.24
N ASP A 30 -1.88 4.07 -12.27
CA ASP A 30 -1.50 5.47 -12.36
C ASP A 30 -1.22 6.09 -10.98
N SER A 31 -1.67 5.45 -9.91
CA SER A 31 -1.38 5.83 -8.52
C SER A 31 -1.54 4.66 -7.56
N ALA A 32 -0.96 4.78 -6.36
CA ALA A 32 -1.12 3.82 -5.27
C ALA A 32 -1.23 4.53 -3.92
N GLY A 33 -1.92 3.91 -2.97
CA GLY A 33 -1.98 4.38 -1.60
C GLY A 33 -2.30 3.28 -0.61
N ILE A 34 -1.88 3.50 0.64
CA ILE A 34 -2.19 2.62 1.77
C ILE A 34 -2.67 3.43 2.97
N ALA A 35 -3.50 2.80 3.80
CA ALA A 35 -3.90 3.31 5.09
C ALA A 35 -3.60 2.25 6.14
N ILE A 36 -2.91 2.64 7.22
CA ILE A 36 -2.53 1.76 8.32
C ILE A 36 -2.85 2.41 9.67
N ILE A 37 -3.13 1.59 10.68
CA ILE A 37 -3.36 2.07 12.04
C ILE A 37 -2.03 2.06 12.79
N VAL A 38 -1.62 3.21 13.31
CA VAL A 38 -0.42 3.40 14.14
C VAL A 38 -0.84 4.11 15.41
N ASN A 39 -0.62 3.48 16.57
CA ASN A 39 -1.01 4.03 17.88
C ASN A 39 -2.49 4.47 17.94
N GLY A 40 -3.39 3.64 17.40
CA GLY A 40 -4.83 3.92 17.36
C GLY A 40 -5.25 5.02 16.38
N LYS A 41 -4.32 5.59 15.60
CA LYS A 41 -4.61 6.62 14.59
C LYS A 41 -4.38 6.08 13.20
N ILE A 42 -5.23 6.47 12.26
CA ILE A 42 -5.06 6.13 10.85
C ILE A 42 -3.96 7.04 10.27
N LYS A 43 -2.93 6.44 9.68
CA LYS A 43 -1.96 7.11 8.81
C LYS A 43 -2.18 6.66 7.38
N THR A 44 -2.16 7.62 6.46
CA THR A 44 -2.37 7.39 5.03
C THR A 44 -1.17 7.84 4.23
N PHE A 45 -0.78 7.05 3.25
CA PHE A 45 0.34 7.33 2.33
C PHE A 45 -0.17 7.15 0.90
N LYS A 46 0.14 8.09 0.01
CA LYS A 46 -0.37 8.12 -1.36
C LYS A 46 0.69 8.70 -2.30
N ARG A 47 0.90 8.05 -3.44
CA ARG A 47 1.80 8.53 -4.49
C ARG A 47 1.23 8.24 -5.86
N GLU A 48 1.50 9.17 -6.78
CA GLU A 48 1.28 8.97 -8.20
C GLU A 48 2.37 8.08 -8.81
N GLY A 49 2.03 7.40 -9.90
CA GLY A 49 2.89 6.47 -10.60
C GLY A 49 2.92 5.07 -9.99
N LYS A 50 4.03 4.37 -10.24
CA LYS A 50 4.23 2.96 -9.87
C LYS A 50 4.30 2.78 -8.35
N ILE A 51 4.06 1.54 -7.89
CA ILE A 51 4.07 1.20 -6.46
C ILE A 51 5.42 1.51 -5.80
N ARG A 52 6.51 1.40 -6.56
CA ARG A 52 7.86 1.77 -6.08
C ARG A 52 7.93 3.20 -5.52
N ASN A 53 7.17 4.15 -6.06
CA ASN A 53 7.15 5.52 -5.55
C ASN A 53 6.56 5.59 -4.13
N LEU A 54 5.49 4.82 -3.89
CA LEU A 54 4.88 4.68 -2.57
C LEU A 54 5.83 3.94 -1.60
N GLU A 55 6.55 2.93 -2.06
CA GLU A 55 7.55 2.22 -1.26
C GLU A 55 8.69 3.14 -0.80
N CYS A 56 9.17 4.03 -1.67
CA CYS A 56 10.18 5.03 -1.32
C CYS A 56 9.69 6.04 -0.26
N GLU A 57 8.40 6.40 -0.24
CA GLU A 57 7.83 7.26 0.81
C GLU A 57 7.75 6.55 2.17
N LEU A 58 7.64 5.23 2.16
CA LEU A 58 7.42 4.41 3.35
C LEU A 58 8.70 3.90 4.03
N ASN A 59 9.86 4.25 3.48
CA ASN A 59 11.20 4.00 4.03
C ASN A 59 11.70 5.22 4.81
#